data_AF-A0A7C9AGD9-F1
#
_entry.id   AF-A0A7C9AGD9-F1
#
_cell.length_a   1.000
_cell.length_b   1.000
_cell.length_c   1.000
_cell.angle_alpha   90.00
_cell.angle_beta   90.00
_cell.angle_gamma   90.00
#
_symmetry.space_group_name_H-M   'P 1'
#
loop_
_entity.id
_entity.type
_entity.pdbx_description
1 polymer ?
#
loop_
_entity_poly.entity_id
_entity_poly.type
_entity_poly.pdbx_seq_one_letter_code
_entity_poly.pdbx_strand_id
1 'polypeptide(L)'
;KELPKNGPKVYTMRVPRKCNERCYEKRVLPVIMKRHAVRLTKFDYRLANRLETDLQKLRCRVNYHALKFTDPILEMGKQLVQRMRAMSEHYIALHLRFEPDMLAFSGCYYGGGDKERKELGTIRRRWKTLHYLFLMQVWFGPLSYGHKQDTVLHRCQLHLLMQ
;
A
#
# COMPACT_ATOMS: atom_id res chain seq x y z
N LYS A 1 15.56 17.46 16.25
CA LYS A 1 14.66 18.39 16.97
C LYS A 1 13.75 17.53 17.83
N GLU A 2 14.13 17.30 19.08
CA GLU A 2 13.33 16.46 19.98
C GLU A 2 12.01 17.18 20.32
N LEU A 3 10.93 16.42 20.33
CA LEU A 3 9.62 16.94 20.74
C LEU A 3 9.66 17.22 22.25
N PRO A 4 9.13 18.37 22.71
CA PRO A 4 9.15 18.71 24.13
C PRO A 4 8.41 17.65 24.96
N LYS A 5 9.04 17.20 26.05
CA LYS A 5 8.53 16.13 26.94
C LYS A 5 7.17 16.45 27.56
N ASN A 6 6.80 17.73 27.65
CA ASN A 6 5.49 18.21 28.09
C ASN A 6 4.92 19.21 27.09
N GLY A 7 4.50 18.73 25.92
CA GLY A 7 3.73 19.51 24.96
C GLY A 7 2.26 19.69 25.39
N PRO A 8 1.54 20.69 24.87
CA PRO A 8 0.11 20.84 25.11
C PRO A 8 -0.63 19.54 24.78
N LYS A 9 -1.61 19.16 25.62
CA LYS A 9 -2.38 17.92 25.47
C LYS A 9 -3.09 17.90 24.11
N VAL A 10 -2.49 17.21 23.13
CA VAL A 10 -3.00 17.15 21.75
C VAL A 10 -4.38 16.50 21.76
N TYR A 11 -5.37 17.22 21.23
CA TYR A 11 -6.72 16.71 21.15
C TYR A 11 -6.74 15.43 20.32
N THR A 12 -7.33 14.38 20.90
CA THR A 12 -7.30 13.06 20.32
C THR A 12 -8.70 12.69 19.86
N MET A 13 -8.85 12.24 18.62
CA MET A 13 -10.14 11.82 18.08
C MET A 13 -10.04 10.55 17.24
N ARG A 14 -11.18 9.87 17.09
CA ARG A 14 -11.32 8.67 16.26
C ARG A 14 -12.05 9.01 14.96
N VAL A 15 -11.45 8.66 13.84
CA VAL A 15 -12.08 8.76 12.51
C VAL A 15 -12.63 7.39 12.12
N PRO A 16 -13.82 7.31 11.49
CA PRO A 16 -14.32 6.05 10.95
C PRO A 16 -13.35 5.43 9.95
N ARG A 17 -13.33 4.09 9.88
CA ARG A 17 -12.63 3.39 8.80
C ARG A 17 -13.33 3.70 7.48
N LYS A 18 -12.56 3.87 6.41
CA LYS A 18 -13.02 4.17 5.05
C LYS A 18 -13.91 5.42 4.96
N CYS A 19 -13.59 6.46 5.73
CA CYS A 19 -14.19 7.79 5.67
C CYS A 19 -13.85 8.45 4.31
N ASN A 20 -14.86 8.93 3.59
CA ASN A 20 -14.72 9.64 2.31
C ASN A 20 -14.46 11.15 2.52
N GLU A 21 -14.30 11.91 1.44
CA GLU A 21 -14.02 13.35 1.46
C GLU A 21 -15.03 14.14 2.30
N ARG A 22 -16.33 13.96 2.07
CA ARG A 22 -17.40 14.62 2.84
C ARG A 22 -17.34 14.29 4.33
N CYS A 23 -16.99 13.05 4.68
CA CYS A 23 -16.83 12.63 6.06
C CYS A 23 -15.65 13.36 6.74
N TYR A 24 -14.55 13.62 6.03
CA TYR A 24 -13.42 14.42 6.54
C TYR A 24 -13.78 15.89 6.68
N GLU A 25 -14.43 16.49 5.68
CA GLU A 25 -14.87 17.89 5.71
C GLU A 25 -15.84 18.16 6.85
N LYS A 26 -16.78 17.24 7.12
CA LYS A 26 -17.77 17.43 8.18
C LYS A 26 -17.23 17.16 9.58
N ARG A 27 -16.32 16.19 9.74
CA ARG A 27 -15.91 15.69 11.06
C ARG A 27 -14.52 16.11 11.51
N VAL A 28 -13.58 16.15 10.57
CA VAL A 28 -12.16 16.32 10.88
C VAL A 28 -11.75 17.77 10.66
N LEU A 29 -12.14 18.37 9.53
CA LEU A 29 -11.79 19.74 9.18
C LEU A 29 -12.17 20.78 10.26
N PRO A 30 -13.39 20.78 10.85
CA PRO A 30 -13.76 21.78 11.85
C PRO A 30 -12.92 21.67 13.13
N VAL A 31 -12.52 20.44 13.47
CA VAL A 31 -11.70 20.19 14.67
C VAL A 31 -10.25 20.62 14.43
N ILE A 32 -9.70 20.38 13.23
CA ILE A 32 -8.37 20.87 12.85
C ILE A 32 -8.37 22.40 12.83
N MET A 33 -9.39 23.05 12.25
CA MET A 33 -9.50 24.51 12.23
C MET A 33 -9.59 25.12 13.63
N LYS A 34 -10.32 24.48 14.56
CA LYS A 34 -10.46 24.99 15.94
C LYS A 34 -9.23 24.75 16.82
N ARG A 35 -8.49 23.66 16.60
CA ARG A 35 -7.45 23.19 17.53
C ARG A 35 -6.04 23.22 16.96
N HIS A 36 -5.88 23.50 15.66
CA HIS A 36 -4.64 23.51 14.86
C HIS A 36 -3.88 22.18 14.79
N ALA A 37 -3.83 21.39 15.87
CA ALA A 37 -3.20 20.08 15.93
C ALA A 37 -4.16 19.04 16.52
N VAL A 38 -4.31 17.91 15.82
CA VAL A 38 -5.19 16.81 16.23
C VAL A 38 -4.46 15.48 16.06
N ARG A 39 -4.49 14.64 17.10
CA ARG A 39 -4.02 13.26 17.05
C ARG A 39 -5.18 12.35 16.68
N LEU A 40 -5.14 11.82 15.47
CA LEU A 40 -6.10 10.81 15.06
C LEU A 40 -5.66 9.43 15.59
N THR A 41 -6.51 8.71 16.33
CA THR A 41 -6.23 7.34 16.81
C THR A 41 -6.52 6.30 15.72
N LYS A 42 -5.75 5.20 15.68
CA LYS A 42 -5.87 4.08 14.70
C LYS A 42 -5.67 4.49 13.23
N PHE A 43 -4.45 4.39 12.71
CA PHE A 43 -4.07 4.92 11.38
C PHE A 43 -4.61 4.10 10.20
N ASP A 44 -5.06 2.88 10.46
CA ASP A 44 -5.46 1.89 9.48
C ASP A 44 -6.72 2.29 8.68
N TYR A 45 -6.58 2.34 7.36
CA TYR A 45 -7.63 2.52 6.34
C TYR A 45 -8.64 3.65 6.61
N ARG A 46 -8.21 4.81 7.10
CA ARG A 46 -9.16 5.90 7.39
C ARG A 46 -9.76 6.53 6.15
N LEU A 47 -9.02 6.63 5.06
CA LEU A 47 -9.53 7.18 3.81
C LEU A 47 -10.19 6.08 2.98
N ALA A 48 -11.37 6.35 2.41
CA ALA A 48 -12.13 5.40 1.61
C ALA A 48 -11.33 4.88 0.40
N ASN A 49 -11.59 3.63 -0.01
CA ASN A 49 -11.01 3.07 -1.23
C ASN A 49 -11.76 3.50 -2.50
N ARG A 50 -13.01 3.90 -2.37
CA ARG A 50 -13.83 4.45 -3.45
C ARG A 50 -13.86 5.96 -3.25
N LEU A 51 -13.04 6.66 -4.03
CA LEU A 51 -12.94 8.12 -4.09
C LEU A 51 -12.98 8.51 -5.56
N GLU A 52 -13.28 9.76 -5.82
CA GLU A 52 -13.14 10.35 -7.16
C GLU A 52 -11.70 10.22 -7.67
N THR A 53 -11.56 10.11 -8.99
CA THR A 53 -10.29 9.84 -9.67
C THR A 53 -9.19 10.81 -9.27
N ASP A 54 -9.50 12.10 -9.15
CA ASP A 54 -8.50 13.11 -8.81
C ASP A 54 -8.03 12.99 -7.36
N LEU A 55 -8.93 12.65 -6.44
CA LEU A 55 -8.58 12.36 -5.04
C LEU A 55 -7.74 11.08 -4.93
N GLN A 56 -8.00 10.07 -5.77
CA GLN A 56 -7.15 8.87 -5.84
C GLN A 56 -5.74 9.20 -6.32
N LYS A 57 -5.63 9.95 -7.42
CA LYS A 57 -4.35 10.41 -7.97
C LYS A 57 -3.58 11.25 -6.95
N LEU A 58 -4.26 12.16 -6.26
CA LEU A 58 -3.68 12.98 -5.20
C LEU A 58 -3.17 12.13 -4.04
N ARG A 59 -4.02 11.23 -3.50
CA ARG A 59 -3.64 10.28 -2.43
C ARG A 59 -2.36 9.52 -2.78
N CYS A 60 -2.28 9.10 -4.03
CA CYS A 60 -1.15 8.36 -4.56
C CYS A 60 0.12 9.17 -4.67
N ARG A 61 0.02 10.36 -5.26
CA ARG A 61 1.15 11.27 -5.39
C ARG A 61 1.70 11.68 -4.03
N VAL A 62 0.82 11.99 -3.08
CA VAL A 62 1.22 12.35 -1.70
C VAL A 62 1.90 11.18 -1.02
N ASN A 63 1.33 9.97 -1.06
CA ASN A 63 1.95 8.79 -0.45
C ASN A 63 3.30 8.45 -1.09
N TYR A 64 3.41 8.55 -2.41
CA TYR A 64 4.68 8.31 -3.13
C TYR A 64 5.77 9.28 -2.70
N HIS A 65 5.45 10.58 -2.58
CA HIS A 65 6.44 11.58 -2.17
C HIS A 65 6.74 11.57 -0.67
N ALA A 66 5.79 11.14 0.16
CA ALA A 66 5.97 11.02 1.61
C ALA A 66 6.78 9.77 1.99
N LEU A 67 6.59 8.66 1.28
CA LEU A 67 7.30 7.40 1.52
C LEU A 67 8.62 7.37 0.76
N LYS A 68 9.64 7.99 1.37
CA LYS A 68 11.03 7.91 0.90
C LYS A 68 11.84 7.00 1.80
N PHE A 69 12.70 6.18 1.20
CA PHE A 69 13.72 5.43 1.95
C PHE A 69 14.72 6.41 2.57
N THR A 70 15.34 5.98 3.67
CA THR A 70 16.42 6.73 4.31
C THR A 70 17.66 6.72 3.42
N ASP A 71 18.51 7.75 3.57
CA ASP A 71 19.72 7.90 2.75
C ASP A 71 20.62 6.65 2.76
N PRO A 72 20.85 5.95 3.90
CA PRO A 72 21.65 4.72 3.90
C PRO A 72 21.07 3.60 3.02
N ILE A 73 19.75 3.44 2.98
CA ILE A 73 19.08 2.42 2.16
C ILE A 73 19.19 2.80 0.68
N LEU A 74 18.99 4.09 0.36
CA LEU A 74 19.13 4.59 -1.00
C LEU A 74 20.56 4.41 -1.52
N GLU A 75 21.55 4.71 -0.70
CA GLU A 75 22.96 4.59 -1.07
C GLU A 75 23.36 3.14 -1.29
N MET A 76 22.97 2.24 -0.38
CA MET A 76 23.19 0.80 -0.55
C MET A 76 22.50 0.26 -1.82
N GLY A 77 21.26 0.69 -2.09
CA GLY A 77 20.54 0.32 -3.31
C GLY A 77 21.22 0.81 -4.59
N LYS A 78 21.76 2.04 -4.59
CA LYS A 78 22.53 2.58 -5.73
C LYS A 78 23.79 1.76 -5.98
N GLN A 79 24.55 1.45 -4.93
CA GLN A 79 25.78 0.65 -5.06
C GLN A 79 25.49 -0.75 -5.61
N LEU A 80 24.39 -1.38 -5.17
CA LEU A 80 23.97 -2.68 -5.69
C LEU A 80 23.68 -2.60 -7.20
N VAL A 81 22.88 -1.61 -7.64
CA VAL A 81 22.55 -1.41 -9.05
C VAL A 81 23.79 -1.11 -9.89
N GLN A 82 24.71 -0.28 -9.39
CA GLN A 82 25.97 0.02 -10.06
C GLN A 82 26.80 -1.24 -10.30
N ARG A 83 26.93 -2.11 -9.29
CA ARG A 83 27.65 -3.39 -9.42
C ARG A 83 26.99 -4.32 -10.43
N MET A 84 25.67 -4.44 -10.40
CA MET A 84 24.94 -5.25 -11.38
C MET A 84 25.16 -4.76 -12.81
N ARG A 85 25.12 -3.44 -13.03
CA ARG A 85 25.37 -2.82 -14.33
C ARG A 85 26.80 -2.96 -14.83
N ALA A 86 27.76 -3.01 -13.92
CA ALA A 86 29.16 -3.26 -14.26
C ALA A 86 29.39 -4.71 -14.73
N MET A 87 28.56 -5.66 -14.28
CA MET A 87 28.63 -7.07 -14.71
C MET A 87 27.88 -7.32 -16.03
N SER A 88 26.76 -6.64 -16.24
CA SER A 88 25.95 -6.74 -17.45
C SER A 88 25.20 -5.43 -17.66
N GLU A 89 25.22 -4.92 -18.90
CA GLU A 89 24.49 -3.71 -19.29
C GLU A 89 22.99 -3.81 -18.97
N HIS A 90 22.44 -5.03 -19.07
CA HIS A 90 21.02 -5.32 -18.86
C HIS A 90 20.83 -6.37 -17.76
N TYR A 91 19.82 -6.17 -16.91
CA TYR A 91 19.41 -7.14 -15.88
C TYR A 91 17.89 -7.13 -15.70
N ILE A 92 17.35 -8.26 -15.22
CA ILE A 92 15.93 -8.42 -14.88
C ILE A 92 15.81 -8.54 -13.36
N ALA A 93 14.93 -7.74 -12.77
CA ALA A 93 14.59 -7.83 -11.35
C ALA A 93 13.20 -8.48 -11.19
N LEU A 94 13.14 -9.58 -10.45
CA LEU A 94 11.90 -10.31 -10.15
C LEU A 94 11.60 -10.18 -8.66
N HIS A 95 10.45 -9.60 -8.33
CA HIS A 95 9.92 -9.59 -6.96
C HIS A 95 8.92 -10.73 -6.82
N LEU A 96 9.36 -11.81 -6.19
CA LEU A 96 8.56 -13.01 -5.96
C LEU A 96 7.97 -12.96 -4.56
N ARG A 97 6.65 -12.99 -4.47
CA ARG A 97 5.90 -12.94 -3.21
C ARG A 97 5.30 -14.32 -2.94
N PHE A 98 5.99 -15.13 -2.14
CA PHE A 98 5.70 -16.56 -1.88
C PHE A 98 5.07 -16.82 -0.51
N GLU A 99 4.32 -15.86 0.03
CA GLU A 99 3.60 -16.04 1.28
C GLU A 99 2.42 -17.02 1.11
N PRO A 100 2.14 -17.88 2.11
CA PRO A 100 1.11 -18.93 1.99
C PRO A 100 -0.30 -18.42 1.67
N ASP A 101 -0.65 -17.21 2.07
CA ASP A 101 -1.93 -16.58 1.71
C ASP A 101 -1.98 -16.24 0.21
N MET A 102 -0.93 -15.62 -0.34
CA MET A 102 -0.81 -15.35 -1.77
C MET A 102 -0.92 -16.65 -2.59
N LEU A 103 -0.20 -17.70 -2.16
CA LEU A 103 -0.23 -19.00 -2.82
C LEU A 103 -1.61 -19.64 -2.73
N ALA A 104 -2.25 -19.60 -1.56
CA ALA A 104 -3.57 -20.19 -1.36
C ALA A 104 -4.63 -19.58 -2.29
N PHE A 105 -4.60 -18.27 -2.53
CA PHE A 105 -5.59 -17.60 -3.40
C PHE A 105 -5.24 -17.62 -4.88
N SER A 106 -4.00 -17.93 -5.25
CA SER A 106 -3.65 -18.17 -6.67
C SER A 106 -4.36 -19.38 -7.26
N GLY A 107 -4.72 -20.36 -6.42
CA GLY A 107 -5.35 -21.62 -6.86
C GLY A 107 -4.43 -22.55 -7.65
N CYS A 108 -3.17 -22.17 -7.87
CA CYS A 108 -2.17 -23.00 -8.54
C CYS A 108 -1.64 -24.09 -7.60
N TYR A 109 -1.10 -25.14 -8.20
CA TYR A 109 -0.34 -26.19 -7.51
C TYR A 109 1.16 -25.94 -7.72
N TYR A 110 1.92 -25.85 -6.63
CA TYR A 110 3.34 -25.49 -6.67
C TYR A 110 4.29 -26.69 -6.44
N GLY A 111 3.77 -27.92 -6.48
CA GLY A 111 4.59 -29.13 -6.42
C GLY A 111 4.81 -29.71 -5.02
N GLY A 112 4.15 -29.20 -3.99
CA GLY A 112 4.27 -29.63 -2.59
C GLY A 112 3.34 -30.78 -2.17
N GLY A 113 2.73 -31.50 -3.12
CA GLY A 113 1.90 -32.67 -2.89
C GLY A 113 0.60 -32.41 -2.12
N ASP A 114 0.04 -33.46 -1.54
CA ASP A 114 -1.25 -33.38 -0.82
C ASP A 114 -1.17 -32.52 0.44
N LYS A 115 0.02 -32.44 1.05
CA LYS A 115 0.27 -31.56 2.20
C LYS A 115 0.01 -30.10 1.83
N GLU A 116 0.61 -29.62 0.73
CA GLU A 116 0.40 -28.26 0.23
C GLU A 116 -1.09 -28.01 -0.06
N ARG A 117 -1.74 -28.93 -0.79
CA ARG A 117 -3.16 -28.80 -1.14
C ARG A 117 -4.04 -28.66 0.09
N LYS A 118 -3.76 -29.42 1.15
CA LYS A 118 -4.50 -29.39 2.42
C LYS A 118 -4.25 -28.09 3.20
N GLU A 119 -3.01 -27.64 3.28
CA GLU A 119 -2.63 -26.41 3.98
C GLU A 119 -3.22 -25.17 3.28
N LEU A 120 -3.00 -25.02 1.97
CA LEU A 120 -3.56 -23.93 1.18
C LEU A 120 -5.09 -23.99 1.10
N GLY A 121 -5.67 -25.19 1.07
CA GLY A 121 -7.11 -25.40 1.17
C GLY A 121 -7.69 -24.96 2.52
N THR A 122 -6.93 -25.06 3.60
CA THR A 122 -7.34 -24.60 4.93
C THR A 122 -7.30 -23.08 5.02
N ILE A 123 -6.28 -22.44 4.45
CA ILE A 123 -6.20 -20.97 4.35
C ILE A 123 -7.40 -20.41 3.56
N ARG A 124 -7.71 -20.98 2.39
CA ARG A 124 -8.88 -20.57 1.59
C ARG A 124 -10.19 -20.65 2.36
N ARG A 125 -10.40 -21.75 3.10
CA ARG A 125 -11.62 -21.95 3.93
C ARG A 125 -11.72 -20.98 5.09
N ARG A 126 -10.58 -20.60 5.69
CA ARG A 126 -10.52 -19.64 6.80
C ARG A 126 -10.96 -18.24 6.39
N TRP A 127 -10.67 -17.83 5.14
CA TRP A 127 -10.81 -16.45 4.69
C TRP A 127 -11.83 -16.31 3.54
N LYS A 128 -13.11 -16.55 3.84
CA LYS A 128 -14.21 -16.55 2.87
C LYS A 128 -14.39 -15.23 2.09
N THR A 129 -14.01 -14.10 2.68
CA THR A 129 -14.17 -12.76 2.08
C THR A 129 -12.92 -12.21 1.42
N LEU A 130 -11.75 -12.86 1.61
CA LEU A 130 -10.47 -12.38 1.08
C LEU A 130 -10.31 -12.67 -0.42
N HIS A 131 -11.03 -13.66 -0.95
CA HIS A 131 -11.09 -13.96 -2.39
C HIS A 131 -11.45 -12.73 -3.24
N TYR A 132 -12.38 -11.88 -2.77
CA TYR A 132 -12.79 -10.66 -3.48
C TYR A 132 -11.71 -9.57 -3.48
N LEU A 133 -10.89 -9.50 -2.42
CA LEU A 133 -9.78 -8.54 -2.31
C LEU A 133 -8.63 -8.91 -3.24
N PHE A 134 -8.33 -10.21 -3.36
CA PHE A 134 -7.30 -10.72 -4.26
C PHE A 134 -7.69 -10.66 -5.74
N LEU A 135 -8.93 -11.05 -6.08
CA LEU A 135 -9.40 -11.00 -7.48
C LEU A 135 -9.40 -9.57 -8.05
N MET A 136 -9.61 -8.54 -7.22
CA MET A 136 -9.48 -7.14 -7.65
C MET A 136 -8.03 -6.70 -7.92
N GLN A 137 -7.02 -7.37 -7.34
CA GLN A 137 -5.61 -7.03 -7.58
C GLN A 137 -5.05 -7.66 -8.86
N VAL A 138 -5.65 -8.75 -9.34
CA VAL A 138 -5.15 -9.53 -10.48
C VAL A 138 -5.75 -9.08 -11.83
N TRP A 139 -6.68 -8.11 -11.84
CA TRP A 139 -7.12 -7.49 -13.10
C TRP A 139 -5.96 -6.71 -13.75
N PHE A 140 -5.28 -7.37 -14.68
CA PHE A 140 -4.47 -6.73 -15.70
C PHE A 140 -5.34 -5.71 -16.45
N GLY A 141 -5.12 -4.41 -16.18
CA GLY A 141 -5.57 -3.36 -17.07
C GLY A 141 -4.93 -3.55 -18.46
N PRO A 142 -5.64 -3.21 -19.55
CA PRO A 142 -5.17 -3.48 -20.91
C PRO A 142 -3.78 -2.87 -21.13
N LEU A 143 -2.88 -3.68 -21.68
CA LEU A 143 -1.54 -3.29 -22.09
C LEU A 143 -1.65 -2.27 -23.25
N SER A 144 -1.78 -0.98 -22.95
CA SER A 144 -1.58 0.08 -23.93
C SER A 144 -0.12 0.50 -23.92
N TYR A 145 0.59 0.08 -24.97
CA TYR A 145 1.93 0.55 -25.31
C TYR A 145 1.81 2.02 -25.76
N GLY A 146 2.30 2.97 -24.97
CA GLY A 146 2.25 4.38 -25.36
C GLY A 146 2.79 5.34 -24.30
N HIS A 147 3.95 5.93 -24.60
CA HIS A 147 4.54 7.14 -24.05
C HIS A 147 4.82 7.26 -22.52
N LYS A 148 6.12 7.47 -22.25
CA LYS A 148 6.78 7.75 -20.97
C LYS A 148 6.09 8.90 -20.19
N GLN A 149 5.52 8.56 -19.02
CA GLN A 149 5.54 9.28 -17.72
C GLN A 149 4.27 9.10 -16.86
N ASP A 150 3.16 8.62 -17.43
CA ASP A 150 1.87 8.56 -16.71
C ASP A 150 1.50 7.17 -16.14
N THR A 151 2.30 6.14 -16.42
CA THR A 151 1.97 4.74 -16.05
C THR A 151 2.10 4.45 -14.55
N VAL A 152 2.83 5.28 -13.80
CA VAL A 152 2.97 5.12 -12.33
C VAL A 152 1.68 5.48 -11.60
N LEU A 153 0.84 6.36 -12.17
CA LEU A 153 -0.34 6.90 -11.50
C LEU A 153 -1.52 5.91 -11.51
N HIS A 154 -1.64 5.05 -12.53
CA HIS A 154 -2.76 4.12 -12.68
C HIS A 154 -2.67 2.87 -11.79
N ARG A 155 -1.49 2.52 -11.28
CA ARG A 155 -1.27 1.34 -10.41
C ARG A 155 -1.08 1.68 -8.94
N CYS A 156 -1.46 2.88 -8.54
CA CYS A 156 -1.43 3.26 -7.14
C CYS A 156 -2.71 2.82 -6.39
N GLN A 157 -3.13 1.58 -6.62
CA GLN A 157 -3.44 0.74 -5.48
C GLN A 157 -2.09 0.36 -4.87
N LEU A 158 -1.48 1.30 -4.13
CA LEU A 158 -0.67 0.92 -2.99
C LEU A 158 -1.62 0.04 -2.18
N HIS A 159 -1.47 -1.28 -2.31
CA HIS A 159 -2.00 -2.21 -1.34
C HIS A 159 -1.20 -1.92 -0.07
N LEU A 160 -1.64 -0.86 0.62
CA LEU A 160 -1.35 -0.55 2.01
C LEU A 160 -2.08 -1.60 2.87
N LEU A 161 -1.86 -2.86 2.51
CA LEU A 161 -2.35 -4.11 3.10
C LEU A 161 -1.15 -4.97 3.54
N MET A 162 0.00 -4.32 3.72
CA MET A 162 1.19 -4.85 4.37
C MET A 162 1.68 -3.81 5.38
N GLN A 163 0.86 -3.61 6.41
CA GLN A 163 1.23 -3.39 7.81
C GLN A 163 -0.02 -3.60 8.67
#